data_AF-A0A5S6Q5F2-F1
#
_entry.id   AF-A0A5S6Q5F2-F1
#
_cell.length_a   1.000
_cell.length_b   1.000
_cell.length_c   1.000
_cell.angle_alpha   90.00
_cell.angle_beta   90.00
_cell.angle_gamma   90.00
#
_symmetry.space_group_name_H-M   'P 1'
#
loop_
_entity.id
_entity.type
_entity.pdbx_description
1 polymer ?
#
loop_
_entity_poly.entity_id
_entity_poly.type
_entity_poly.pdbx_seq_one_letter_code
_entity_poly.pdbx_strand_id
1 'polypeptide(L)'
;MEHFEEKTFANLGASEAPTFFKRYVDDIFVTIKVGADERFLGHLNSLFPDNITLTIEKESRNRLPFLDTLVIRKGTSVITKVYRKATSSDRYLNFASHHHISIKTGITSTMVDRAISTFDPSDTYPEEFKKSPFYRKSKLDWLFGEGYRRPLAADQGGTMRRGWLTYGFHPTDEYLDWKNAHAAAFGVMAILASGFLFYLIYKPDWPQMREWAFREAFLELERREKAGLPPISKDMIDPEKVKLVLPSDEELGDFEIVI
;
A
#
# COMPACT_ATOMS: atom_id res chain seq x y z
N MET A 1 -5.30 -2.98 -41.19
CA MET A 1 -5.17 -1.60 -40.68
C MET A 1 -3.82 -1.00 -41.05
N GLU A 2 -2.70 -1.71 -40.87
CA GLU A 2 -1.40 -1.31 -41.45
C GLU A 2 -1.47 -1.08 -42.97
N HIS A 3 -2.24 -1.91 -43.68
CA HIS A 3 -2.53 -1.73 -45.11
C HIS A 3 -3.04 -0.33 -45.52
N PHE A 4 -3.81 0.34 -44.65
CA PHE A 4 -4.27 1.69 -44.91
C PHE A 4 -3.10 2.68 -44.87
N GLU A 5 -2.25 2.56 -43.85
CA GLU A 5 -1.09 3.42 -43.65
C GLU A 5 -0.05 3.17 -44.75
N GLU A 6 0.22 1.91 -45.10
CA GLU A 6 1.12 1.53 -46.21
C GLU A 6 0.66 2.15 -47.54
N LYS A 7 -0.62 2.02 -47.89
CA LYS A 7 -1.16 2.63 -49.11
C LYS A 7 -1.14 4.16 -49.07
N THR A 8 -1.37 4.72 -47.88
CA THR A 8 -1.33 6.18 -47.69
C THR A 8 0.05 6.73 -48.01
N PHE A 9 1.11 6.11 -47.47
CA PHE A 9 2.48 6.58 -47.66
C PHE A 9 3.13 6.13 -48.98
N ALA A 10 2.70 5.01 -49.57
CA ALA A 10 3.21 4.53 -50.85
C ALA A 10 2.87 5.48 -52.02
N ASN A 11 1.70 6.14 -51.96
CA ASN A 11 1.17 6.97 -53.04
C ASN A 11 1.29 8.48 -52.76
N LEU A 12 2.04 8.89 -51.73
CA LEU A 12 2.11 10.28 -51.28
C LEU A 12 3.27 11.03 -51.93
N GLY A 13 2.99 12.18 -52.55
CA GLY A 13 4.03 13.07 -53.05
C GLY A 13 4.83 13.73 -51.91
N ALA A 14 6.13 13.93 -52.09
CA ALA A 14 7.02 14.48 -51.06
C ALA A 14 6.60 15.88 -50.53
N SER A 15 5.82 16.64 -51.31
CA SER A 15 5.30 17.96 -50.89
C SER A 15 4.07 17.87 -49.99
N GLU A 16 3.38 16.73 -49.97
CA GLU A 16 2.10 16.51 -49.25
C GLU A 16 2.29 15.58 -48.04
N ALA A 17 3.52 15.12 -47.82
CA ALA A 17 3.86 14.24 -46.71
C ALA A 17 3.73 14.94 -45.35
N PRO A 18 3.03 14.31 -44.38
CA PRO A 18 2.94 14.84 -43.04
C PRO A 18 4.28 14.72 -42.31
N THR A 19 4.62 15.75 -41.54
CA THR A 19 5.79 15.73 -40.66
C THR A 19 5.60 14.76 -39.50
N PHE A 20 4.35 14.62 -39.04
CA PHE A 20 3.97 13.73 -37.96
C PHE A 20 2.63 13.08 -38.30
N PHE A 21 2.55 11.76 -38.12
CA PHE A 21 1.33 10.98 -38.32
C PHE A 21 1.25 9.92 -37.23
N LYS A 22 0.17 9.96 -36.44
CA LYS A 22 -0.15 8.92 -35.46
C LYS A 22 -1.64 8.65 -35.47
N ARG A 23 -2.01 7.38 -35.42
CA ARG A 23 -3.40 6.95 -35.33
C ARG A 23 -3.66 6.26 -34.00
N TYR A 24 -4.81 6.55 -33.41
CA TYR A 24 -5.36 5.88 -32.25
C TYR A 24 -6.76 5.35 -32.60
N VAL A 25 -6.87 4.04 -32.84
CA VAL A 25 -8.09 3.40 -33.35
C VAL A 25 -8.57 4.10 -34.62
N ASP A 26 -9.65 4.88 -34.57
CA ASP A 26 -10.25 5.56 -35.70
C ASP A 26 -9.77 7.03 -35.83
N ASP A 27 -9.19 7.60 -34.77
CA ASP A 27 -8.74 8.99 -34.73
C ASP A 27 -7.30 9.13 -35.21
N ILE A 28 -7.04 10.08 -36.11
CA ILE A 28 -5.71 10.34 -36.68
C ILE A 28 -5.24 11.74 -36.28
N PHE A 29 -4.05 11.82 -35.69
CA PHE A 29 -3.35 13.06 -35.41
C PHE A 29 -2.24 13.29 -36.42
N VAL A 30 -2.32 14.40 -37.15
CA VAL A 30 -1.40 14.71 -38.25
C VAL A 30 -0.87 16.14 -38.13
N THR A 31 0.43 16.33 -38.38
CA THR A 31 1.04 17.65 -38.56
C THR A 31 1.49 17.81 -40.00
N ILE A 32 0.89 18.76 -40.72
CA ILE A 32 1.13 19.04 -42.14
C ILE A 32 1.43 20.53 -42.32
N LYS A 33 2.03 20.87 -43.47
CA LYS A 33 2.23 22.27 -43.88
C LYS A 33 0.89 22.95 -44.13
N VAL A 34 0.82 24.23 -43.77
CA VAL A 34 -0.37 25.06 -43.98
C VAL A 34 -0.75 25.07 -45.46
N GLY A 35 -2.00 24.72 -45.80
CA GLY A 35 -2.52 24.70 -47.16
C GLY A 35 -2.39 23.35 -47.90
N ALA A 36 -1.74 22.34 -47.31
CA ALA A 36 -1.70 20.97 -47.86
C ALA A 36 -2.83 20.07 -47.32
N ASP A 37 -3.65 20.59 -46.42
CA ASP A 37 -4.67 19.87 -45.65
C ASP A 37 -5.83 19.33 -46.48
N GLU A 38 -6.36 20.13 -47.40
CA GLU A 38 -7.46 19.69 -48.26
C GLU A 38 -7.01 18.67 -49.30
N ARG A 39 -5.78 18.82 -49.81
CA ARG A 39 -5.17 17.86 -50.74
C ARG A 39 -4.93 16.52 -50.04
N PHE A 40 -4.38 16.57 -48.83
CA PHE A 40 -4.16 15.37 -48.01
C PHE A 40 -5.47 14.67 -47.67
N LEU A 41 -6.52 15.41 -47.30
CA LEU A 41 -7.84 14.84 -47.05
C LEU A 41 -8.44 14.19 -48.31
N GLY A 42 -8.32 14.86 -49.46
CA GLY A 42 -8.75 14.32 -50.76
C GLY A 42 -8.01 13.03 -51.11
N HIS A 43 -6.69 13.01 -50.91
CA HIS A 43 -5.86 11.81 -51.09
C HIS A 43 -6.34 10.67 -50.20
N LEU A 44 -6.52 10.89 -48.90
CA LEU A 44 -6.97 9.83 -47.99
C LEU A 44 -8.34 9.27 -48.37
N ASN A 45 -9.29 10.14 -48.73
CA ASN A 45 -10.62 9.72 -49.17
C ASN A 45 -10.62 9.03 -50.54
N SER A 46 -9.61 9.27 -51.39
CA SER A 46 -9.45 8.59 -52.68
C SER A 46 -8.92 7.16 -52.58
N LEU A 47 -8.26 6.79 -51.47
CA LEU A 47 -7.69 5.45 -51.31
C LEU A 47 -8.76 4.37 -51.19
N PHE A 48 -9.89 4.71 -50.55
CA PHE A 48 -10.98 3.79 -50.26
C PHE A 48 -12.35 4.49 -50.32
N PRO A 49 -12.75 5.00 -51.52
CA PRO A 49 -13.91 5.88 -51.67
C PRO A 49 -15.25 5.21 -51.26
N ASP A 50 -15.35 3.88 -51.35
CA ASP A 50 -16.57 3.14 -51.05
C ASP A 50 -16.66 2.63 -49.60
N ASN A 51 -15.58 2.76 -48.82
CA ASN A 51 -15.48 2.12 -47.50
C ASN A 51 -15.31 3.11 -46.35
N ILE A 52 -14.54 4.18 -46.54
CA ILE A 52 -14.14 5.08 -45.46
C ILE A 52 -14.18 6.52 -45.95
N THR A 53 -14.92 7.37 -45.22
CA THR A 53 -14.93 8.82 -45.43
C THR A 53 -14.33 9.49 -44.20
N LEU A 54 -13.17 10.11 -44.37
CA LEU A 54 -12.50 10.88 -43.34
C LEU A 54 -12.91 12.34 -43.41
N THR A 55 -12.95 12.96 -42.23
CA THR A 55 -13.13 14.39 -42.03
C THR A 55 -11.90 14.95 -41.32
N ILE A 56 -11.63 16.25 -41.49
CA ILE A 56 -10.51 16.92 -40.84
C ILE A 56 -11.02 18.04 -39.94
N GLU A 57 -10.56 18.05 -38.69
CA GLU A 57 -10.72 19.16 -37.77
C GLU A 57 -9.43 20.00 -37.78
N LYS A 58 -9.54 21.29 -38.08
CA LYS A 58 -8.38 22.20 -38.16
C LYS A 58 -8.15 22.88 -36.81
N GLU A 59 -6.87 23.10 -36.47
CA GLU A 59 -6.48 23.87 -35.29
C GLU A 59 -7.05 25.30 -35.37
N SER A 60 -7.72 25.76 -34.31
CA SER A 60 -8.27 27.11 -34.21
C SER A 60 -7.76 27.82 -32.97
N ARG A 61 -7.19 29.02 -33.15
CA ARG A 61 -6.58 29.83 -32.06
C ARG A 61 -5.55 29.03 -31.23
N ASN A 62 -4.68 28.28 -31.89
CA ASN A 62 -3.66 27.41 -31.27
C ASN A 62 -4.24 26.28 -30.38
N ARG A 63 -5.47 25.85 -30.66
CA ARG A 63 -6.18 24.81 -29.91
C ARG A 63 -6.81 23.81 -30.87
N LEU A 64 -6.68 22.54 -30.54
CA LEU A 64 -7.32 21.45 -31.27
C LEU A 64 -7.86 20.42 -30.28
N PRO A 65 -9.18 20.15 -30.25
CA PRO A 65 -9.69 19.01 -29.50
C PRO A 65 -9.22 17.71 -30.16
N PHE A 66 -8.70 16.78 -29.37
CA PHE A 66 -8.29 15.46 -29.83
C PHE A 66 -8.60 14.44 -28.72
N LEU A 67 -9.46 13.45 -29.02
CA LEU A 67 -10.01 12.51 -28.03
C LEU A 67 -10.65 13.27 -26.84
N ASP A 68 -10.24 12.94 -25.62
CA ASP A 68 -10.68 13.57 -24.37
C ASP A 68 -9.75 14.73 -23.94
N THR A 69 -8.95 15.26 -24.88
CA THR A 69 -7.92 16.26 -24.61
C THR A 69 -8.05 17.48 -25.51
N LEU A 70 -7.64 18.63 -24.99
CA LEU A 70 -7.47 19.86 -25.72
C LEU A 70 -5.98 20.07 -25.89
N VAL A 71 -5.51 19.86 -27.10
CA VAL A 71 -4.13 20.11 -27.50
C VAL A 71 -3.97 21.61 -27.70
N ILE A 72 -3.06 22.23 -26.94
CA ILE A 72 -2.79 23.66 -26.97
C ILE A 72 -1.33 23.87 -27.37
N ARG A 73 -1.11 24.58 -28.46
CA ARG A 73 0.24 24.93 -28.91
C ARG A 73 0.75 26.17 -28.17
N LYS A 74 1.86 26.04 -27.45
CA LYS A 74 2.62 27.15 -26.84
C LYS A 74 4.02 27.23 -27.48
N GLY A 75 4.13 27.97 -28.58
CA GLY A 75 5.39 28.14 -29.29
C GLY A 75 5.90 26.82 -29.89
N THR A 76 7.00 26.30 -29.35
CA THR A 76 7.60 25.01 -29.71
C THR A 76 7.08 23.83 -28.89
N SER A 77 6.33 24.09 -27.83
CA SER A 77 5.82 23.06 -26.92
C SER A 77 4.31 22.87 -27.09
N VAL A 78 3.84 21.67 -26.77
CA VAL A 78 2.42 21.31 -26.78
C VAL A 78 2.00 21.01 -25.35
N ILE A 79 0.90 21.63 -24.93
CA ILE A 79 0.27 21.43 -23.63
C ILE A 79 -1.07 20.76 -23.84
N THR A 80 -1.39 19.76 -23.04
CA THR A 80 -2.67 19.08 -23.06
C THR A 80 -3.52 19.46 -21.86
N LYS A 81 -4.79 19.75 -22.10
CA LYS A 81 -5.82 19.91 -21.06
C LYS A 81 -6.91 18.88 -21.25
N VAL A 82 -7.69 18.59 -20.21
CA VAL A 82 -8.90 17.77 -20.37
C VAL A 82 -9.91 18.56 -21.20
N TYR A 83 -10.46 17.94 -22.24
CA TYR A 83 -11.52 18.52 -23.07
C TYR A 83 -12.82 17.76 -22.86
N ARG A 84 -13.91 18.49 -22.65
CA ARG A 84 -15.26 17.93 -22.69
C ARG A 84 -15.96 18.45 -23.93
N LYS A 85 -16.40 17.53 -24.80
CA LYS A 85 -17.23 17.87 -25.95
C LYS A 85 -18.51 18.54 -25.47
N ALA A 86 -19.05 19.47 -26.26
CA ALA A 86 -20.31 20.15 -25.94
C ALA A 86 -21.50 19.18 -25.81
N THR A 87 -21.41 18.00 -26.43
CA THR A 87 -22.38 16.91 -26.35
C THR A 87 -22.19 16.02 -25.12
N SER A 88 -21.18 16.24 -24.28
CA SER A 88 -21.02 15.53 -23.01
C SER A 88 -22.20 15.84 -22.12
N SER A 89 -23.02 14.81 -21.84
CA SER A 89 -24.17 14.96 -20.93
C SER A 89 -23.78 14.91 -19.45
N ASP A 90 -22.50 14.66 -19.14
CA ASP A 90 -21.95 14.41 -17.80
C ASP A 90 -22.76 13.35 -17.00
N ARG A 91 -23.49 12.49 -17.72
CA ARG A 91 -24.26 11.39 -17.15
C ARG A 91 -23.37 10.18 -17.00
N TYR A 92 -23.15 9.80 -15.76
CA TYR A 92 -22.47 8.58 -15.39
C TYR A 92 -23.46 7.57 -14.82
N LEU A 93 -22.90 6.51 -14.22
CA LEU A 93 -23.68 5.50 -13.54
C LEU A 93 -24.48 6.12 -12.38
N ASN A 94 -25.79 5.89 -12.37
CA ASN A 94 -26.63 6.32 -11.25
C ASN A 94 -26.13 5.66 -9.96
N PHE A 95 -25.84 6.45 -8.92
CA PHE A 95 -25.34 5.92 -7.65
C PHE A 95 -26.36 4.99 -6.95
N ALA A 96 -27.66 5.20 -7.16
CA ALA A 96 -28.72 4.35 -6.60
C ALA A 96 -28.96 3.05 -7.38
N SER A 97 -28.26 2.84 -8.50
CA SER A 97 -28.35 1.58 -9.24
C SER A 97 -27.82 0.40 -8.41
N HIS A 98 -28.29 -0.82 -8.72
CA HIS A 98 -27.86 -2.06 -8.06
C HIS A 98 -26.46 -2.53 -8.49
N HIS A 99 -25.62 -1.64 -9.02
CA HIS A 99 -24.23 -1.96 -9.32
C HIS A 99 -23.36 -2.01 -8.07
N HIS A 100 -22.39 -2.91 -8.07
CA HIS A 100 -21.42 -3.05 -7.00
C HIS A 100 -20.64 -1.75 -6.76
N ILE A 101 -20.29 -1.48 -5.50
CA ILE A 101 -19.59 -0.25 -5.11
C ILE A 101 -18.26 -0.10 -5.87
N SER A 102 -17.53 -1.19 -6.11
CA SER A 102 -16.27 -1.14 -6.86
C SER A 102 -16.42 -0.56 -8.27
N ILE A 103 -17.55 -0.79 -8.94
CA ILE A 103 -17.81 -0.23 -10.28
C ILE A 103 -18.04 1.28 -10.18
N LYS A 104 -18.87 1.71 -9.22
CA LYS A 104 -19.15 3.14 -8.99
C LYS A 104 -17.87 3.90 -8.66
N THR A 105 -17.09 3.38 -7.71
CA THR A 105 -15.81 3.98 -7.30
C THR A 105 -14.78 3.91 -8.42
N GLY A 106 -14.73 2.81 -9.18
CA GLY A 106 -13.81 2.61 -10.30
C GLY A 106 -14.04 3.63 -11.42
N ILE A 107 -15.31 3.94 -11.75
CA ILE A 107 -15.64 4.98 -12.74
C ILE A 107 -15.06 6.33 -12.32
N THR A 108 -15.26 6.75 -11.07
CA THR A 108 -14.72 8.04 -10.58
C THR A 108 -13.19 8.03 -10.51
N SER A 109 -12.58 6.94 -10.01
CA SER A 109 -11.12 6.82 -9.93
C SER A 109 -10.49 6.90 -11.32
N THR A 110 -11.00 6.11 -12.27
CA THR A 110 -10.44 6.07 -13.63
C THR A 110 -10.55 7.42 -14.34
N MET A 111 -11.63 8.18 -14.14
CA MET A 111 -11.74 9.55 -14.68
C MET A 111 -10.69 10.49 -14.09
N VAL A 112 -10.46 10.39 -12.79
CA VAL A 112 -9.46 11.20 -12.09
C VAL A 112 -8.06 10.80 -12.55
N ASP A 113 -7.74 9.52 -12.56
CA ASP A 113 -6.44 9.00 -13.00
C ASP A 113 -6.14 9.40 -14.44
N ARG A 114 -7.15 9.30 -15.33
CA ARG A 114 -7.03 9.77 -16.72
C ARG A 114 -6.77 11.26 -16.79
N ALA A 115 -7.48 12.07 -16.01
CA ALA A 115 -7.25 13.51 -15.95
C ALA A 115 -5.82 13.83 -15.49
N ILE A 116 -5.28 13.16 -14.46
CA ILE A 116 -3.88 13.36 -14.01
C ILE A 116 -2.91 12.95 -15.11
N SER A 117 -3.09 11.77 -15.71
CA SER A 117 -2.14 11.22 -16.69
C SER A 117 -2.04 12.07 -17.97
N THR A 118 -3.10 12.81 -18.29
CA THR A 118 -3.20 13.54 -19.55
C THR A 118 -2.95 15.04 -19.39
N PHE A 119 -2.92 15.53 -18.15
CA PHE A 119 -2.72 16.95 -17.86
C PHE A 119 -1.24 17.29 -17.78
N ASP A 120 -0.85 18.43 -18.36
CA ASP A 120 0.51 18.91 -18.27
C ASP A 120 0.85 19.34 -16.83
N PRO A 121 1.95 18.85 -16.22
CA PRO A 121 2.33 19.20 -14.85
C PRO A 121 2.61 20.70 -14.63
N SER A 122 2.90 21.45 -15.69
CA SER A 122 3.20 22.88 -15.62
C SER A 122 1.97 23.77 -15.46
N ASP A 123 0.77 23.24 -15.71
CA ASP A 123 -0.48 23.97 -15.54
C ASP A 123 -1.12 23.66 -14.18
N THR A 124 -1.97 24.56 -13.68
CA THR A 124 -2.63 24.36 -12.38
C THR A 124 -3.89 23.51 -12.58
N TYR A 125 -4.00 22.41 -11.84
CA TYR A 125 -5.23 21.61 -11.82
C TYR A 125 -6.44 22.48 -11.44
N PRO A 126 -7.61 22.26 -12.07
CA PRO A 126 -8.85 22.91 -11.65
C PRO A 126 -9.12 22.71 -10.15
N GLU A 127 -9.63 23.73 -9.46
CA GLU A 127 -9.88 23.67 -8.01
C GLU A 127 -10.87 22.55 -7.62
N GLU A 128 -11.84 22.26 -8.49
CA GLU A 128 -12.78 21.15 -8.30
C GLU A 128 -12.07 19.79 -8.21
N PHE A 129 -10.99 19.63 -8.99
CA PHE A 129 -10.20 18.42 -9.01
C PHE A 129 -9.43 18.24 -7.71
N LYS A 130 -8.83 19.32 -7.21
CA LYS A 130 -8.07 19.32 -5.94
C LYS A 130 -8.91 18.98 -4.72
N LYS A 131 -10.23 19.21 -4.78
CA LYS A 131 -11.20 18.88 -3.72
C LYS A 131 -11.67 17.43 -3.76
N SER A 132 -11.37 16.69 -4.83
CA SER A 132 -11.79 15.30 -4.98
C SER A 132 -11.06 14.41 -3.98
N PRO A 133 -11.74 13.49 -3.28
CA PRO A 133 -11.09 12.50 -2.42
C PRO A 133 -10.19 11.53 -3.20
N PHE A 134 -10.28 11.52 -4.53
CA PHE A 134 -9.45 10.71 -5.42
C PHE A 134 -8.22 11.46 -5.95
N TYR A 135 -8.08 12.77 -5.72
CA TYR A 135 -6.91 13.53 -6.16
C TYR A 135 -5.69 13.18 -5.31
N ARG A 136 -4.76 12.43 -5.91
CA ARG A 136 -3.51 12.00 -5.26
C ARG A 136 -2.39 12.91 -5.73
N LYS A 137 -1.73 13.64 -4.81
CA LYS A 137 -0.58 14.50 -5.13
C LYS A 137 0.67 13.68 -5.44
N SER A 138 0.77 12.46 -4.90
CA SER A 138 1.90 11.54 -5.09
C SER A 138 1.46 10.09 -5.40
N LYS A 139 2.30 9.34 -6.12
CA LYS A 139 2.11 7.90 -6.46
C LYS A 139 1.93 6.99 -5.23
N LEU A 140 2.37 7.45 -4.05
CA LEU A 140 2.25 6.73 -2.77
C LEU A 140 1.20 7.34 -1.83
N ASP A 141 0.48 8.40 -2.23
CA ASP A 141 -0.57 8.99 -1.38
C ASP A 141 -1.71 7.99 -1.09
N TRP A 142 -1.91 6.97 -1.92
CA TRP A 142 -2.91 5.92 -1.66
C TRP A 142 -2.54 4.98 -0.51
N LEU A 143 -1.24 4.84 -0.23
CA LEU A 143 -0.74 3.97 0.83
C LEU A 143 -0.90 4.64 2.20
N PHE A 144 -0.91 5.98 2.23
CA PHE A 144 -0.93 6.74 3.48
C PHE A 144 -2.16 7.64 3.66
N GLY A 145 -2.96 7.85 2.60
CA GLY A 145 -4.18 8.65 2.59
C GLY A 145 -4.03 10.04 3.25
N GLU A 146 -5.14 10.74 3.45
CA GLU A 146 -5.17 11.82 4.44
C GLU A 146 -5.39 11.27 5.86
N GLY A 147 -6.03 10.09 5.99
CA GLY A 147 -6.43 9.51 7.28
C GLY A 147 -5.30 9.02 8.19
N TYR A 148 -4.10 8.73 7.67
CA TYR A 148 -2.93 8.33 8.48
C TYR A 148 -1.81 9.36 8.48
N ARG A 149 -1.95 10.49 7.78
CA ARG A 149 -0.97 11.58 7.87
C ARG A 149 -1.06 12.17 9.28
N ARG A 150 0.10 12.24 9.97
CA ARG A 150 0.24 12.95 11.26
C ARG A 150 -0.53 14.27 11.18
N PRO A 151 -1.54 14.49 12.04
CA PRO A 151 -2.19 15.78 12.13
C PRO A 151 -1.14 16.82 12.51
N LEU A 152 -1.13 17.97 11.84
CA LEU A 152 -0.28 19.07 12.26
C LEU A 152 -0.88 19.67 13.53
N ALA A 153 -0.01 20.08 14.45
CA ALA A 153 -0.46 20.81 15.61
C ALA A 153 -0.95 22.21 15.21
N ALA A 154 -1.80 22.83 16.04
CA ALA A 154 -2.41 24.13 15.71
C ALA A 154 -1.37 25.24 15.49
N ASP A 155 -0.26 25.19 16.23
CA ASP A 155 0.91 26.07 16.08
C ASP A 155 1.67 25.86 14.76
N GLN A 156 1.57 24.68 14.16
CA GLN A 156 2.15 24.33 12.86
C GLN A 156 1.22 24.64 11.68
N GLY A 157 0.09 25.33 11.94
CA GLY A 157 -0.93 25.60 10.93
C GLY A 157 -1.85 24.41 10.64
N GLY A 158 -1.91 23.43 11.55
CA GLY A 158 -2.85 22.31 11.46
C GLY A 158 -4.29 22.76 11.64
N THR A 159 -5.18 22.28 10.78
CA THR A 159 -6.62 22.47 10.89
C THR A 159 -7.29 21.13 11.22
N MET A 160 -8.32 21.18 12.05
CA MET A 160 -9.11 20.00 12.42
C MET A 160 -9.88 19.47 11.21
N ARG A 161 -9.73 18.19 10.89
CA ARG A 161 -10.45 17.59 9.77
C ARG A 161 -11.90 17.28 10.13
N ARG A 162 -12.81 17.50 9.18
CA ARG A 162 -14.24 17.17 9.36
C ARG A 162 -14.43 15.68 9.16
N GLY A 163 -14.88 14.95 10.19
CA GLY A 163 -15.10 13.50 10.13
C GLY A 163 -13.84 12.64 10.31
N TRP A 164 -12.85 13.14 11.07
CA TRP A 164 -11.66 12.36 11.43
C TRP A 164 -12.03 11.14 12.29
N LEU A 165 -11.27 10.06 12.15
CA LEU A 165 -11.45 8.84 12.91
C LEU A 165 -10.69 8.96 14.24
N THR A 166 -11.41 8.82 15.36
CA THR A 166 -10.80 8.95 16.68
C THR A 166 -10.17 7.63 17.12
N TYR A 167 -9.01 7.72 17.78
CA TYR A 167 -8.37 6.65 18.55
C TYR A 167 -8.93 6.56 19.98
N GLY A 168 -9.64 7.60 20.44
CA GLY A 168 -10.35 7.60 21.73
C GLY A 168 -9.52 8.04 22.94
N PHE A 169 -8.34 8.62 22.72
CA PHE A 169 -7.46 9.21 23.72
C PHE A 169 -7.72 10.71 23.97
N HIS A 170 -8.45 11.38 23.07
CA HIS A 170 -8.86 12.77 23.25
C HIS A 170 -10.18 13.07 22.50
N PRO A 171 -11.15 13.76 23.14
CA PRO A 171 -12.52 13.87 22.61
C PRO A 171 -12.72 14.90 21.50
N THR A 172 -11.85 15.93 21.41
CA THR A 172 -12.10 17.09 20.54
C THR A 172 -10.94 17.42 19.59
N ASP A 173 -9.71 17.34 20.06
CA ASP A 173 -8.50 17.62 19.27
C ASP A 173 -7.93 16.34 18.61
N GLU A 174 -7.89 16.32 17.26
CA GLU A 174 -7.34 15.26 16.41
C GLU A 174 -5.83 15.05 16.64
N TYR A 175 -5.06 16.14 16.79
CA TYR A 175 -3.62 16.04 16.99
C TYR A 175 -3.29 15.42 18.34
N LEU A 176 -3.98 15.87 19.38
CA LEU A 176 -3.76 15.38 20.73
C LEU A 176 -4.19 13.91 20.86
N ASP A 177 -5.29 13.53 20.23
CA ASP A 177 -5.74 12.14 20.15
C ASP A 177 -4.71 11.24 19.46
N TRP A 178 -4.24 11.65 18.27
CA TRP A 178 -3.20 10.95 17.52
C TRP A 178 -1.91 10.80 18.33
N LYS A 179 -1.43 11.91 18.92
CA LYS A 179 -0.17 11.95 19.68
C LYS A 179 -0.24 11.01 20.89
N ASN A 180 -1.33 11.07 21.64
CA ASN A 180 -1.53 10.26 22.84
C ASN A 180 -1.66 8.78 22.48
N ALA A 181 -2.40 8.44 21.43
CA ALA A 181 -2.54 7.06 20.96
C ALA A 181 -1.20 6.46 20.54
N HIS A 182 -0.39 7.20 19.77
CA HIS A 182 0.91 6.73 19.30
C HIS A 182 1.94 6.64 20.43
N ALA A 183 1.93 7.60 21.38
CA ALA A 183 2.77 7.53 22.56
C ALA A 183 2.42 6.32 23.44
N ALA A 184 1.13 6.03 23.62
CA ALA A 184 0.66 4.86 24.37
C ALA A 184 1.05 3.55 23.67
N ALA A 185 0.80 3.44 22.37
CA ALA A 185 1.18 2.25 21.58
C ALA A 185 2.69 1.99 21.62
N PHE A 186 3.51 3.04 21.48
CA PHE A 186 4.96 2.94 21.61
C PHE A 186 5.36 2.47 23.03
N GLY A 187 4.79 3.06 24.09
CA GLY A 187 5.06 2.64 25.46
C GLY A 187 4.74 1.16 25.71
N VAL A 188 3.59 0.68 25.23
CA VAL A 188 3.18 -0.72 25.40
C VAL A 188 4.08 -1.66 24.60
N MET A 189 4.30 -1.39 23.33
CA MET A 189 5.07 -2.30 22.46
C MET A 189 6.57 -2.25 22.74
N ALA A 190 7.13 -1.06 22.91
CA ALA A 190 8.58 -0.90 23.07
C ALA A 190 9.03 -1.23 24.50
N ILE A 191 8.29 -0.81 25.53
CA ILE A 191 8.75 -0.93 26.92
C ILE A 191 8.17 -2.17 27.59
N LEU A 192 6.85 -2.35 27.54
CA LEU A 192 6.22 -3.46 28.26
C LEU A 192 6.49 -4.79 27.57
N ALA A 193 6.25 -4.91 26.26
CA ALA A 193 6.43 -6.20 25.59
C ALA A 193 7.90 -6.64 25.56
N SER A 194 8.82 -5.74 25.19
CA SER A 194 10.24 -6.09 25.13
C SER A 194 10.86 -6.27 26.51
N GLY A 195 10.54 -5.39 27.47
CA GLY A 195 11.05 -5.45 28.84
C GLY A 195 10.52 -6.66 29.60
N PHE A 196 9.24 -6.99 29.43
CA PHE A 196 8.65 -8.18 30.03
C PHE A 196 9.21 -9.47 29.43
N LEU A 197 9.39 -9.52 28.11
CA LEU A 197 10.02 -10.68 27.47
C LEU A 197 11.47 -10.86 27.95
N PHE A 198 12.23 -9.77 28.05
CA PHE A 198 13.58 -9.79 28.62
C PHE A 198 13.56 -10.33 30.05
N TYR A 199 12.64 -9.85 30.90
CA TYR A 199 12.48 -10.37 32.25
C TYR A 199 12.15 -11.87 32.26
N LEU A 200 11.24 -12.35 31.41
CA LEU A 200 10.90 -13.78 31.37
C LEU A 200 12.08 -14.66 30.95
N ILE A 201 12.93 -14.17 30.04
CA ILE A 201 14.10 -14.91 29.53
C ILE A 201 15.25 -14.90 30.55
N TYR A 202 15.49 -13.77 31.22
CA TYR A 202 16.68 -13.56 32.06
C TYR A 202 16.37 -13.52 33.55
N LYS A 203 15.13 -13.74 33.99
CA LYS A 203 14.81 -13.80 35.42
C LYS A 203 15.66 -14.90 36.09
N PRO A 204 16.15 -14.64 37.31
CA PRO A 204 16.87 -15.65 38.07
C PRO A 204 15.96 -16.85 38.31
N ASP A 205 16.56 -18.03 38.31
CA ASP A 205 15.90 -19.33 38.50
C ASP A 205 15.39 -19.55 39.95
N TRP A 206 15.48 -18.55 40.82
CA TRP A 206 14.91 -18.59 42.17
C TRP A 206 13.39 -18.34 42.14
N PRO A 207 12.55 -19.13 42.83
CA PRO A 207 12.87 -20.18 43.79
C PRO A 207 12.88 -21.62 43.23
N GLN A 208 12.71 -21.82 41.92
CA GLN A 208 12.62 -23.15 41.32
C GLN A 208 13.96 -23.92 41.29
N MET A 209 15.08 -23.19 41.25
CA MET A 209 16.47 -23.69 41.31
C MET A 209 16.79 -24.87 40.37
N ARG A 210 16.15 -24.93 39.19
CA ARG A 210 16.34 -25.98 38.20
C ARG A 210 17.76 -26.01 37.63
N GLU A 211 18.29 -24.86 37.22
CA GLU A 211 19.64 -24.75 36.66
C GLU A 211 20.70 -25.10 37.69
N TRP A 212 20.50 -24.67 38.94
CA TRP A 212 21.36 -25.07 40.06
C TRP A 212 21.30 -26.58 40.29
N ALA A 213 20.10 -27.16 40.36
CA ALA A 213 19.92 -28.59 40.58
C ALA A 213 20.55 -29.45 39.48
N PHE A 214 20.41 -29.04 38.21
CA PHE A 214 21.08 -29.72 37.09
C PHE A 214 22.60 -29.63 37.20
N ARG A 215 23.14 -28.43 37.51
CA ARG A 215 24.58 -28.24 37.66
C ARG A 215 25.15 -29.09 38.79
N GLU A 216 24.51 -29.09 39.96
CA GLU A 216 24.93 -29.91 41.09
C GLU A 216 24.80 -31.41 40.79
N ALA A 217 23.75 -31.83 40.10
CA ALA A 217 23.59 -33.23 39.69
C ALA A 217 24.74 -33.69 38.79
N PHE A 218 25.16 -32.89 37.80
CA PHE A 218 26.31 -33.22 36.95
C PHE A 218 27.61 -33.30 37.75
N LEU A 219 27.84 -32.36 38.67
CA LEU A 219 29.03 -32.38 39.54
C LEU A 219 29.05 -33.63 40.42
N GLU A 220 27.91 -34.03 40.98
CA GLU A 220 27.80 -35.22 41.83
C GLU A 220 27.97 -36.51 41.03
N LEU A 221 27.43 -36.59 39.81
CA LEU A 221 27.66 -37.71 38.91
C LEU A 221 29.15 -37.90 38.59
N GLU A 222 29.86 -36.82 38.26
CA GLU A 222 31.30 -36.88 37.98
C GLU A 222 32.12 -37.34 39.21
N ARG A 223 31.76 -36.85 40.42
CA ARG A 223 32.40 -37.31 41.66
C ARG A 223 32.19 -38.81 41.88
N ARG A 224 30.98 -39.31 41.65
CA ARG A 224 30.65 -40.74 41.84
C ARG A 224 31.33 -41.62 40.81
N GLU A 225 31.39 -41.18 39.56
CA GLU A 225 32.11 -41.89 38.49
C GLU A 225 33.61 -42.01 38.82
N LYS A 226 34.25 -40.91 39.27
CA LYS A 226 35.65 -40.93 39.72
C LYS A 226 35.89 -41.85 40.93
N ALA A 227 34.90 -41.97 41.82
CA ALA A 227 34.94 -42.87 42.96
C ALA A 227 34.58 -44.34 42.61
N GLY A 228 34.17 -44.63 41.37
CA GLY A 228 33.71 -45.96 40.95
C GLY A 228 32.37 -46.38 41.57
N LEU A 229 31.57 -45.43 42.05
CA LEU A 229 30.28 -45.66 42.69
C LEU A 229 29.14 -45.67 41.65
N PRO A 230 28.01 -46.34 41.94
CA PRO A 230 26.83 -46.24 41.08
C PRO A 230 26.30 -44.80 41.00
N PRO A 231 25.73 -44.38 39.85
CA PRO A 231 25.26 -42.99 39.65
C PRO A 231 24.27 -42.49 40.71
N ILE A 232 23.33 -43.35 41.11
CA ILE A 232 22.33 -43.06 42.13
C ILE A 232 22.35 -44.20 43.15
N SER A 233 22.50 -43.85 44.44
CA SER A 233 22.35 -44.80 45.53
C SER A 233 20.90 -45.26 45.61
N LYS A 234 20.68 -46.56 45.80
CA LYS A 234 19.34 -47.11 46.05
C LYS A 234 18.74 -46.58 47.36
N ASP A 235 19.58 -46.48 48.39
CA ASP A 235 19.16 -46.03 49.70
C ASP A 235 19.52 -44.54 49.85
N MET A 236 18.51 -43.72 50.14
CA MET A 236 18.67 -42.27 50.34
C MET A 236 19.34 -41.95 51.67
N ILE A 237 19.15 -42.81 52.68
CA ILE A 237 19.71 -42.70 54.02
C ILE A 237 20.62 -43.90 54.23
N ASP A 238 21.76 -43.66 54.86
CA ASP A 238 22.67 -44.72 55.28
C ASP A 238 21.93 -45.76 56.15
N PRO A 239 21.86 -47.03 55.72
CA PRO A 239 21.09 -48.06 56.42
C PRO A 239 21.60 -48.32 57.84
N GLU A 240 22.88 -48.05 58.14
CA GLU A 240 23.41 -48.19 59.50
C GLU A 240 22.79 -47.18 60.46
N LYS A 241 22.52 -45.96 59.98
CA LYS A 241 21.83 -44.93 60.79
C LYS A 241 20.38 -45.28 61.06
N VAL A 242 19.71 -45.92 60.10
CA VAL A 242 18.32 -46.35 60.26
C VAL A 242 18.22 -47.50 61.26
N LYS A 243 19.14 -48.48 61.19
CA LYS A 243 19.21 -49.61 62.12
C LYS A 243 19.39 -49.20 63.58
N LEU A 244 20.02 -48.06 63.85
CA LEU A 244 20.18 -47.54 65.22
C LEU A 244 18.87 -47.02 65.83
N VAL A 245 17.89 -46.67 65.00
CA VAL A 245 16.60 -46.11 65.44
C VAL A 245 15.51 -47.17 65.40
N LEU A 246 15.67 -48.21 64.57
CA LEU A 246 14.72 -49.30 64.52
C LEU A 246 14.78 -50.13 65.81
N PRO A 247 13.62 -50.47 66.41
CA PRO A 247 13.57 -51.33 67.57
C PRO A 247 14.19 -52.69 67.24
N SER A 248 14.88 -53.27 68.21
CA SER A 248 15.45 -54.61 68.08
C SER A 248 14.33 -55.66 68.03
N ASP A 249 14.62 -56.84 67.47
CA ASP A 249 13.64 -57.93 67.35
C ASP A 249 13.05 -58.35 68.72
N GLU A 250 13.79 -58.14 69.82
CA GLU A 250 13.33 -58.38 71.19
C GLU A 250 12.32 -57.34 71.69
N GLU A 251 12.45 -56.07 71.27
CA GLU A 251 11.53 -54.98 71.61
C GLU A 251 10.25 -55.01 70.76
N LEU A 252 10.34 -55.59 69.55
CA LEU A 252 9.21 -55.71 68.63
C LEU A 252 8.19 -56.78 69.06
N GLY A 253 8.62 -57.82 69.80
CA GLY A 253 7.75 -58.84 70.39
C GLY A 253 6.68 -59.38 69.43
N ASP A 254 5.43 -59.41 69.90
CA ASP A 254 4.23 -59.79 69.11
C ASP A 254 3.46 -58.56 68.56
N PHE A 255 4.07 -57.36 68.58
CA PHE A 255 3.36 -56.15 68.16
C PHE A 255 3.19 -56.11 66.63
N GLU A 256 1.96 -55.88 66.16
CA GLU A 256 1.68 -55.73 64.73
C GLU A 256 2.24 -54.39 64.19
N ILE A 257 3.07 -54.46 63.14
CA ILE A 257 3.55 -53.26 62.44
C ILE A 257 2.41 -52.71 61.57
N VAL A 258 1.85 -51.57 61.96
CA VAL A 258 0.87 -50.81 61.17
C VAL A 258 1.58 -49.61 60.54
N ILE A 259 1.42 -49.43 59.23
CA ILE A 259 2.03 -48.35 58.43
C ILE A 259 1.11 -47.13 58.39
#